data_AF-A0A7S3WZT8-F1
#
_entry.id   AF-A0A7S3WZT8-F1
#
_cell.length_a   1.000
_cell.length_b   1.000
_cell.length_c   1.000
_cell.angle_alpha   90.00
_cell.angle_beta   90.00
_cell.angle_gamma   90.00
#
_symmetry.space_group_name_H-M   'P 1'
#
loop_
_entity.id
_entity.type
_entity.pdbx_description
1 polymer ?
#
loop_
_entity_poly.entity_id
_entity_poly.type
_entity_poly.pdbx_seq_one_letter_code
_entity_poly.pdbx_strand_id
1 'polypeptide(L)'
;IALQTPATWIRNFVRTHPEYKQDSVVSEGIAYDLMTAVNEIGLGQRPCPELLGSVTVEKIQPEAAYPTHLGGGRSEKARKDVLNMLAARAAACDGPGSAPTNSFHRARVHS
;
A
#
# COMPACT_ATOMS: atom_id res chain seq x y z
N ILE A 1 2.02 14.20 27.35
CA ILE A 1 2.87 14.00 26.15
C ILE A 1 2.04 14.45 24.96
N ALA A 2 2.51 15.39 24.15
CA ALA A 2 1.77 15.86 22.97
C ALA A 2 1.96 14.87 21.82
N LEU A 3 0.86 14.50 21.14
CA LEU A 3 0.86 13.57 20.01
C LEU A 3 1.40 14.26 18.76
N GLN A 4 2.36 13.64 18.07
CA GLN A 4 2.92 14.18 16.84
C GLN A 4 2.01 13.84 15.64
N THR A 5 1.92 14.76 14.68
CA THR A 5 1.39 14.42 13.36
C THR A 5 2.38 13.53 12.61
N PRO A 6 1.93 12.65 11.70
CA PRO A 6 2.83 11.80 10.90
C PRO A 6 3.92 12.60 10.19
N ALA A 7 3.55 13.75 9.59
CA ALA A 7 4.50 14.64 8.93
C ALA A 7 5.56 15.22 9.90
N THR A 8 5.19 15.47 11.17
CA THR A 8 6.15 15.94 12.19
C THR A 8 7.09 14.83 12.61
N TRP A 9 6.56 13.62 12.79
CA TRP A 9 7.35 12.45 13.13
C TRP A 9 8.38 12.13 12.04
N ILE A 10 7.97 12.11 10.77
CA ILE A 10 8.87 11.87 9.63
C ILE A 10 9.98 12.92 9.59
N ARG A 11 9.65 14.21 9.74
CA ARG A 11 10.66 15.28 9.77
C ARG A 11 11.66 15.11 10.91
N ASN A 12 11.18 14.72 12.09
CA ASN A 12 12.05 14.48 13.24
C ASN A 12 12.96 13.27 12.99
N PHE A 13 12.41 12.16 12.48
CA PHE A 13 13.15 10.94 12.14
C PHE A 13 14.31 11.23 11.18
N VAL A 14 14.02 11.94 10.09
CA VAL A 14 15.04 12.34 9.10
C VAL A 14 16.09 13.25 9.74
N ARG A 15 15.67 14.25 10.53
CA ARG A 15 16.62 15.20 11.18
C ARG A 15 17.54 14.54 12.20
N THR A 16 17.12 13.44 12.82
CA THR A 16 17.93 12.67 13.79
C THR A 16 18.81 11.61 13.15
N HIS A 17 18.67 11.36 11.85
CA HIS A 17 19.40 10.30 11.17
C HIS A 17 20.89 10.64 11.05
N PRO A 18 21.83 9.71 11.34
CA PRO A 18 23.27 10.00 11.31
C PRO A 18 23.79 10.44 9.94
N GLU A 19 23.18 9.95 8.87
CA GLU A 19 23.53 10.34 7.50
C GLU A 19 22.98 11.71 7.06
N TYR A 20 22.05 12.30 7.83
CA TYR A 20 21.41 13.54 7.43
C TYR A 20 22.30 14.75 7.74
N LYS A 21 22.72 15.46 6.69
CA LYS A 21 23.68 16.56 6.78
C LYS A 21 23.03 17.94 6.89
N GLN A 22 21.73 18.00 7.22
CA GLN A 22 20.93 19.24 7.22
C GLN A 22 20.90 19.95 5.86
N ASP A 23 21.20 19.21 4.79
CA ASP A 23 21.22 19.66 3.39
C ASP A 23 19.84 19.53 2.73
N SER A 24 18.82 19.13 3.48
CA SER A 24 17.47 18.84 2.98
C SER A 24 17.41 17.70 1.95
N VAL A 25 18.46 16.88 1.87
CA VAL A 25 18.51 15.69 1.01
C VAL A 25 18.24 14.44 1.85
N VAL A 26 17.35 13.59 1.34
CA VAL A 26 17.08 12.28 1.92
C VAL A 26 17.82 11.24 1.08
N SER A 27 18.91 10.68 1.62
CA SER A 27 19.67 9.60 0.99
C SER A 27 18.83 8.32 0.91
N GLU A 28 19.26 7.38 0.06
CA GLU A 28 18.63 6.05 -0.02
C GLU A 28 18.67 5.31 1.32
N GLY A 29 19.75 5.47 2.10
CA GLY A 29 19.87 4.90 3.45
C GLY A 29 18.81 5.45 4.40
N ILE A 30 18.66 6.78 4.47
CA ILE A 30 17.62 7.43 5.29
C ILE A 30 16.23 6.97 4.85
N ALA A 31 15.98 6.87 3.54
CA ALA A 31 14.70 6.44 3.00
C ALA A 31 14.39 4.97 3.36
N TYR A 32 15.40 4.09 3.27
CA TYR A 32 15.27 2.69 3.65
C TYR A 32 14.94 2.53 5.13
N ASP A 33 15.66 3.22 6.00
CA ASP A 33 15.45 3.17 7.45
C ASP A 33 14.09 3.76 7.83
N LEU A 34 13.66 4.83 7.17
CA LEU A 34 12.33 5.40 7.35
C LEU A 34 11.24 4.39 7.00
N MET A 35 11.30 3.78 5.82
CA MET A 35 10.29 2.81 5.38
C MET A 35 10.26 1.57 6.28
N THR A 36 11.43 1.12 6.73
CA THR A 36 11.57 0.00 7.66
C THR A 36 10.90 0.33 8.99
N ALA A 37 11.19 1.48 9.58
CA ALA A 37 10.56 1.91 10.83
C ALA A 37 9.04 2.06 10.69
N VAL A 38 8.55 2.64 9.59
CA VAL A 38 7.11 2.76 9.32
C VAL A 38 6.45 1.38 9.21
N ASN A 39 7.10 0.44 8.51
CA ASN A 39 6.61 -0.93 8.37
C ASN A 39 6.55 -1.66 9.72
N GLU A 40 7.59 -1.56 10.54
CA GLU A 40 7.61 -2.16 11.89
C GLU A 40 6.51 -1.60 12.79
N ILE A 41 6.24 -0.29 12.72
CA ILE A 41 5.15 0.35 13.46
C ILE A 41 3.80 -0.14 12.96
N GLY A 42 3.61 -0.21 11.64
CA GLY A 42 2.36 -0.70 11.02
C GLY A 42 2.08 -2.17 11.31
N LEU A 43 3.12 -2.98 11.46
CA LEU A 43 3.03 -4.39 11.87
C LEU A 43 2.93 -4.58 13.39
N GLY A 44 2.92 -3.51 14.19
CA GLY A 44 2.90 -3.62 15.65
C GLY A 44 4.17 -4.24 16.26
N GLN A 45 5.27 -4.28 15.51
CA GLN A 45 6.56 -4.78 15.98
C GLN A 45 7.31 -3.74 16.80
N ARG A 46 7.18 -2.47 16.42
CA ARG A 46 7.78 -1.33 17.09
C ARG A 46 6.71 -0.43 17.71
N PRO A 47 6.72 -0.21 19.04
CA PRO A 47 5.84 0.77 19.66
C PRO A 47 6.29 2.19 19.27
N CYS A 48 5.32 3.06 18.96
CA CYS A 48 5.56 4.46 18.62
C CYS A 48 4.58 5.36 19.40
N PRO A 49 4.79 5.54 20.72
CA PRO A 49 3.88 6.31 21.57
C PRO A 49 3.81 7.80 21.20
N GLU A 50 4.85 8.34 20.56
CA GLU A 50 4.87 9.71 20.05
C GLU A 50 3.91 9.94 18.88
N LEU A 51 3.60 8.90 18.10
CA LEU A 51 2.72 8.95 16.93
C LEU A 51 1.33 8.35 17.21
N LEU A 52 1.26 7.30 18.01
CA LEU A 52 0.04 6.52 18.28
C LEU A 52 -0.56 6.78 19.66
N GLY A 53 0.17 7.43 20.56
CA GLY A 53 -0.29 7.70 21.92
C GLY A 53 -0.58 6.41 22.69
N SER A 54 -1.81 6.27 23.18
CA SER A 54 -2.28 5.07 23.89
C SER A 54 -2.74 3.94 22.97
N VAL A 55 -2.78 4.15 21.65
CA VAL A 55 -3.21 3.13 20.69
C VAL A 55 -2.07 2.14 20.47
N THR A 56 -2.34 0.86 20.75
CA THR A 56 -1.40 -0.23 20.49
C THR A 56 -1.81 -0.97 19.22
N VAL A 57 -0.92 -1.03 18.23
CA VAL A 57 -1.13 -1.83 17.02
C VAL A 57 -0.77 -3.28 17.36
N GLU A 58 -1.75 -4.17 17.28
CA GLU A 58 -1.52 -5.60 17.46
C GLU A 58 -0.71 -6.17 16.29
N LYS A 59 0.11 -7.19 16.57
CA LYS A 59 0.98 -7.78 15.54
C LYS A 59 0.14 -8.50 14.49
N ILE A 60 0.13 -7.96 13.27
CA ILE A 60 -0.54 -8.59 12.13
C ILE A 60 0.37 -9.71 11.60
N GLN A 61 0.00 -10.96 11.87
CA GLN A 61 0.63 -12.12 11.22
C GLN A 61 0.03 -12.27 9.81
N PRO A 62 0.84 -12.36 8.74
CA PRO A 62 0.35 -12.40 7.36
C PRO A 62 -0.57 -13.60 7.08
N GLU A 63 -0.46 -14.68 7.83
CA GLU A 63 -1.30 -15.87 7.73
C GLU A 63 -2.77 -15.59 8.14
N ALA A 64 -3.00 -14.55 8.94
CA ALA A 64 -4.31 -14.18 9.49
C ALA A 64 -4.78 -12.77 9.07
N ALA A 65 -4.03 -12.08 8.20
CA ALA A 65 -4.30 -10.68 7.82
C ALA A 65 -5.67 -10.46 7.16
N TYR A 66 -6.25 -11.51 6.56
CA TYR A 66 -7.60 -11.47 6.00
C TYR A 66 -8.44 -12.58 6.64
N PRO A 67 -9.57 -12.26 7.29
CA PRO A 67 -10.48 -13.28 7.83
C PRO A 67 -11.13 -14.11 6.70
N THR A 68 -11.19 -13.54 5.51
CA THR A 68 -11.65 -14.22 4.30
C THR A 68 -10.43 -14.72 3.54
N HIS A 69 -10.18 -16.03 3.59
CA HIS A 69 -9.36 -16.66 2.55
C HIS A 69 -10.01 -16.37 1.21
N LEU A 70 -9.38 -15.51 0.39
CA LEU A 70 -9.77 -15.35 -1.00
C LEU A 70 -9.54 -16.71 -1.66
N GLY A 71 -10.59 -17.50 -1.79
CA GLY A 71 -10.50 -18.85 -2.35
C GLY A 71 -9.79 -18.78 -3.69
N GLY A 72 -8.57 -19.35 -3.76
CA GLY A 72 -7.77 -19.43 -4.98
C GLY A 72 -8.45 -20.25 -6.09
N GLY A 73 -9.60 -20.87 -5.80
CA GLY A 73 -10.44 -21.60 -6.74
C GLY A 73 -11.26 -20.69 -7.65
N ARG A 74 -10.61 -19.86 -8.46
CA ARG A 74 -11.25 -19.38 -9.70
C ARG A 74 -10.82 -20.35 -10.81
N SER A 75 -11.80 -20.96 -11.49
CA SER A 75 -11.57 -21.91 -12.60
C SER A 75 -10.43 -21.44 -13.50
N GLU A 76 -9.48 -22.33 -13.79
CA GLU A 76 -8.31 -22.05 -14.64
C GLU A 76 -8.72 -21.45 -15.99
N LYS A 77 -9.90 -21.84 -16.48
CA LYS A 77 -10.54 -21.26 -17.66
C LYS A 77 -10.84 -19.77 -17.49
N ALA A 78 -11.50 -19.38 -16.40
CA ALA A 78 -11.81 -17.98 -16.12
C ALA A 78 -10.55 -17.11 -15.96
N ARG A 79 -9.45 -17.68 -15.44
CA ARG A 79 -8.15 -16.99 -15.37
C ARG A 79 -7.58 -16.75 -16.77
N LYS A 80 -7.57 -17.78 -17.61
CA LYS A 80 -7.13 -17.69 -19.01
C LYS A 80 -8.00 -16.71 -19.82
N ASP A 81 -9.30 -16.73 -19.62
CA ASP A 81 -10.22 -15.83 -20.32
C ASP A 81 -9.93 -14.35 -19.99
N VAL A 82 -9.70 -14.04 -18.71
CA VAL A 82 -9.31 -12.70 -18.28
C VAL A 82 -7.93 -12.31 -18.83
N LEU A 83 -6.96 -13.22 -18.82
CA LEU A 83 -5.63 -12.95 -19.38
C LEU A 83 -5.69 -12.68 -20.88
N ASN A 84 -6.45 -13.47 -21.63
CA ASN A 84 -6.65 -13.26 -23.07
C ASN A 84 -7.36 -11.93 -23.36
N MET A 85 -8.39 -11.60 -22.57
CA MET A 85 -9.09 -10.33 -22.65
C MET A 85 -8.17 -9.13 -22.38
N LEU A 86 -7.29 -9.23 -21.38
CA LEU A 86 -6.31 -8.17 -21.07
C LEU A 86 -5.23 -8.05 -22.15
N ALA A 87 -4.72 -9.18 -22.66
CA ALA A 87 -3.74 -9.19 -23.75
C ALA A 87 -4.33 -8.59 -25.04
N ALA A 88 -5.58 -8.93 -25.38
CA ALA A 88 -6.27 -8.34 -26.52
C ALA A 88 -6.48 -6.82 -26.36
N ARG A 89 -6.78 -6.35 -25.15
CA ARG A 89 -6.88 -4.92 -24.84
C ARG A 89 -5.53 -4.19 -24.92
N ALA A 90 -4.44 -4.84 -24.51
CA ALA A 90 -3.10 -4.28 -24.61
C ALA A 90 -2.58 -4.26 -26.06
N ALA A 91 -3.06 -5.17 -26.92
CA ALA A 91 -2.68 -5.27 -28.32
C ALA A 91 -3.54 -4.41 -29.26
N ALA A 92 -4.72 -3.96 -28.80
CA ALA A 92 -5.52 -2.99 -29.54
C ALA A 92 -4.73 -1.68 -29.66
N CYS A 93 -4.53 -1.21 -30.89
CA CYS A 93 -3.75 -0.04 -31.25
C CYS A 93 -4.40 1.27 -30.77
N ASP A 94 -4.60 1.45 -29.47
CA ASP A 94 -5.03 2.74 -28.92
C ASP A 94 -3.77 3.57 -28.62
N GLY A 95 -3.66 4.70 -29.34
CA GLY A 95 -2.58 5.66 -29.19
C GLY A 95 -2.50 6.28 -27.79
N PRO A 96 -1.46 7.07 -27.50
CA PRO A 96 -1.15 7.53 -26.15
C PRO A 96 -2.25 8.47 -25.65
N GLY A 97 -3.14 7.98 -24.77
CA GLY A 97 -4.15 8.81 -24.09
C GLY A 97 -5.47 8.13 -23.74
N SER A 98 -5.78 6.94 -24.27
CA SER A 98 -7.07 6.30 -24.01
C SER A 98 -7.03 5.39 -22.78
N ALA A 99 -7.71 5.79 -21.70
CA ALA A 99 -8.09 4.87 -20.63
C ALA A 99 -9.25 3.97 -21.13
N PRO A 100 -9.27 2.67 -20.79
CA PRO A 100 -10.36 1.79 -21.23
C PRO A 100 -11.68 2.27 -20.61
N THR A 101 -12.65 2.65 -21.45
CA THR A 101 -14.00 2.94 -21.00
C THR A 101 -14.60 1.65 -20.46
N ASN A 102 -14.62 1.51 -19.14
CA ASN A 102 -15.29 0.39 -18.52
C ASN A 102 -16.79 0.67 -18.55
N SER A 103 -17.47 0.19 -19.60
CA SER A 103 -18.91 0.16 -19.68
C SER A 103 -19.45 -0.87 -18.69
N PHE A 104 -19.39 -0.56 -17.40
CA PHE A 104 -20.20 -1.23 -16.39
C PHE A 104 -21.66 -0.86 -16.65
N HIS A 105 -22.28 -1.52 -17.64
CA HIS A 105 -23.73 -1.51 -17.76
C HIS A 105 -24.29 -2.26 -16.56
N ARG A 106 -24.69 -1.50 -15.54
CA ARG A 106 -25.53 -1.93 -14.43
C ARG A 106 -26.81 -2.51 -15.03
N ALA A 107 -26.91 -3.84 -15.09
CA ALA A 107 -28.15 -4.51 -15.41
C ALA A 107 -29.17 -4.16 -14.30
N ARG A 108 -30.15 -3.31 -14.65
CA ARG A 108 -31.26 -2.95 -13.76
C ARG A 108 -32.24 -4.13 -13.81
N VAL A 109 -32.27 -4.94 -12.76
CA VAL A 109 -33.30 -5.95 -12.50
C VAL A 109 -34.52 -5.26 -11.92
N HIS A 110 -35.64 -5.17 -12.65
CA HIS A 110 -37.04 -4.97 -12.19
C HIS A 110 -37.92 -5.14 -13.44
N SER A 111 -39.03 -5.89 -13.53
CA SER A 111 -39.79 -6.77 -12.64
C SER A 111 -40.55 -7.75 -13.55
#